data_AF-A0A8T6NXB5-F1
#
_entry.id   AF-A0A8T6NXB5-F1
#
_cell.length_a   1.000
_cell.length_b   1.000
_cell.length_c   1.000
_cell.angle_alpha   90.00
_cell.angle_beta   90.00
_cell.angle_gamma   90.00
#
_symmetry.space_group_name_H-M   'P 1'
#
loop_
_entity.id
_entity.type
_entity.pdbx_description
1 polymer ?
#
loop_
_entity_poly.entity_id
_entity_poly.type
_entity_poly.pdbx_seq_one_letter_code
_entity_poly.pdbx_strand_id
1 'polypeptide(L)'
;MIRRLISLAAVVVLAACGTVLPDQVVAPDATATAAPPTVTLLPPTPTATPEPTPGATTTPAMPPALEEARVVGPVQVFPGPVHYAGDVLSFEAPLGSVDAFPREEDVLVAIDGGPLEPVQAWVWNHVLLGPRLLTEPFWNTSGEPGTYLVTLSVPINAAGDRQETTFDVVVLPEAERPLQEQAAEWIIRRTDCCELRYLAGTAAARDIEILSERADQAALYVEDRLGYTVENLPIPIALIDNMWGNGGYAIADGLVVSYIDRDYTGKHDLETFEMLMQHEAVHWATRDLSNETPTMLVEGIAVYITEGHYKPEPIPERTAALVETGLYVPLADLTDNFRAHQHEIAYVQAAGLVAYLTEAYGWDAFLEMYQIDDTDLRNSEWLDNAFRRAYGVGLEQVETDFLAWLAELDTGDQPLDMILTINHFELLRRYQRVRTPYQYFPPISEAIEQGITTPFIRQTAVPEDVAIEAMLVQAAEALHDGDYDTTLFLHKQIDAAIERSDFVLFPARAYLAAAESLTQSGYVVQRIVVSEGETRAVVTRDGDPTLVELVFASGEWVTQ
;
A
#
# COMPACT_ATOMS: atom_id res chain seq x y z
N MET A 1 -63.84 25.18 -2.00
CA MET A 1 -64.22 24.45 -3.22
C MET A 1 -63.12 23.42 -3.50
N ILE A 2 -63.32 22.17 -3.05
CA ILE A 2 -63.47 20.93 -3.88
C ILE A 2 -62.11 20.52 -4.52
N ARG A 3 -61.32 19.62 -3.91
CA ARG A 3 -61.33 18.13 -3.92
C ARG A 3 -60.67 17.46 -5.16
N ARG A 4 -59.62 16.67 -4.87
CA ARG A 4 -59.25 15.30 -5.34
C ARG A 4 -58.99 15.00 -6.83
N LEU A 5 -57.92 14.22 -7.08
CA LEU A 5 -57.81 12.98 -7.92
C LEU A 5 -56.31 12.56 -7.97
N ILE A 6 -55.77 11.63 -7.16
CA ILE A 6 -55.69 10.15 -7.34
C ILE A 6 -55.94 9.65 -8.77
N SER A 7 -54.91 9.04 -9.38
CA SER A 7 -55.05 7.94 -10.34
C SER A 7 -53.92 6.92 -10.17
N LEU A 8 -54.36 5.73 -9.76
CA LEU A 8 -53.67 4.46 -9.66
C LEU A 8 -53.76 3.76 -11.04
N ALA A 9 -52.70 3.10 -11.51
CA ALA A 9 -52.81 2.15 -12.62
C ALA A 9 -52.09 0.84 -12.24
N ALA A 10 -52.90 -0.13 -11.82
CA ALA A 10 -52.54 -1.53 -11.73
C ALA A 10 -53.23 -2.27 -12.90
N VAL A 11 -52.49 -3.10 -13.62
CA VAL A 11 -53.06 -4.09 -14.56
C VAL A 11 -52.72 -5.48 -14.06
N VAL A 12 -53.78 -6.22 -13.76
CA VAL A 12 -53.85 -7.63 -13.40
C VAL A 12 -54.03 -8.44 -14.68
N VAL A 13 -53.31 -9.55 -14.83
CA VAL A 13 -53.70 -10.67 -15.70
C VAL A 13 -53.76 -11.95 -14.85
N LEU A 14 -54.94 -12.58 -14.90
CA LEU A 14 -55.34 -13.79 -14.19
C LEU A 14 -54.97 -15.06 -14.97
N ALA A 15 -54.42 -16.02 -14.22
CA ALA A 15 -54.70 -17.46 -14.15
C ALA A 15 -55.26 -18.23 -15.37
N ALA A 16 -54.59 -19.34 -15.67
CA ALA A 16 -55.25 -20.59 -16.07
C ALA A 16 -54.56 -21.80 -15.40
N CYS A 17 -55.33 -22.55 -14.61
CA CYS A 17 -54.95 -23.81 -13.97
C CYS A 17 -54.82 -24.96 -14.99
N GLY A 18 -53.88 -25.87 -14.74
CA GLY A 18 -53.82 -27.20 -15.34
C GLY A 18 -53.01 -28.15 -14.45
N THR A 19 -53.70 -29.00 -13.71
CA THR A 19 -53.17 -30.05 -12.83
C THR A 19 -52.56 -31.21 -13.62
N VAL A 20 -51.34 -31.63 -13.29
CA VAL A 20 -50.80 -32.97 -13.60
C VAL A 20 -50.10 -33.53 -12.35
N LEU A 21 -50.38 -34.79 -12.05
CA LEU A 21 -49.92 -35.60 -10.92
C LEU A 21 -48.41 -35.93 -11.00
N PRO A 22 -47.77 -36.32 -9.88
CA PRO A 22 -46.33 -36.52 -9.83
C PRO A 22 -45.93 -37.89 -10.41
N ASP A 23 -45.06 -37.87 -11.41
CA ASP A 23 -44.27 -39.04 -11.80
C ASP A 23 -43.05 -39.17 -10.89
N GLN A 24 -42.74 -40.42 -10.56
CA GLN A 24 -41.67 -40.79 -9.64
C GLN A 24 -40.30 -40.39 -10.17
N VAL A 25 -39.62 -39.50 -9.43
CA VAL A 25 -38.19 -39.25 -9.63
C VAL A 25 -37.41 -40.34 -8.91
N VAL A 26 -36.74 -41.17 -9.71
CA VAL A 26 -35.72 -42.12 -9.27
C VAL A 26 -34.57 -41.34 -8.64
N ALA A 27 -34.19 -41.71 -7.42
CA ALA A 27 -33.04 -41.15 -6.73
C ALA A 27 -31.75 -41.41 -7.52
N PRO A 28 -30.87 -40.40 -7.69
CA PRO A 28 -29.53 -40.64 -8.21
C PRO A 28 -28.69 -41.38 -7.17
N ASP A 29 -27.99 -42.42 -7.63
CA ASP A 29 -26.99 -43.14 -6.84
C ASP A 29 -25.94 -42.17 -6.30
N ALA A 30 -25.73 -42.22 -4.98
CA ALA A 30 -24.67 -41.51 -4.30
C ALA A 30 -23.31 -41.99 -4.82
N THR A 31 -22.66 -41.17 -5.63
CA THR A 31 -21.25 -41.37 -5.96
C THR A 31 -20.44 -40.83 -4.79
N ALA A 32 -19.60 -41.68 -4.21
CA ALA A 32 -18.78 -41.35 -3.06
C ALA A 32 -17.84 -40.18 -3.37
N THR A 33 -18.07 -39.03 -2.72
CA THR A 33 -17.13 -37.90 -2.66
C THR A 33 -15.89 -38.34 -1.88
N ALA A 34 -14.72 -38.29 -2.52
CA ALA A 34 -13.45 -38.49 -1.84
C ALA A 34 -13.20 -37.35 -0.84
N ALA A 35 -12.74 -37.69 0.36
CA ALA A 35 -12.38 -36.73 1.38
C ALA A 35 -11.18 -35.86 0.92
N PRO A 36 -11.12 -34.57 1.31
CA PRO A 36 -9.97 -33.73 1.06
C PRO A 36 -8.71 -34.29 1.74
N PRO A 37 -7.51 -34.06 1.17
CA PRO A 37 -6.27 -34.53 1.77
C PRO A 37 -6.04 -33.87 3.13
N THR A 38 -5.94 -34.67 4.18
CA THR A 38 -5.45 -34.23 5.49
C THR A 38 -3.98 -33.87 5.38
N VAL A 39 -3.64 -32.57 5.44
CA VAL A 39 -2.25 -32.13 5.62
C VAL A 39 -1.81 -32.56 7.02
N THR A 40 -1.05 -33.65 7.08
CA THR A 40 -0.42 -34.11 8.32
C THR A 40 0.84 -33.29 8.52
N LEU A 41 0.80 -32.31 9.42
CA LEU A 41 2.01 -31.66 9.91
C LEU A 41 2.92 -32.71 10.55
N LEU A 42 4.15 -32.84 10.06
CA LEU A 42 5.14 -33.73 10.65
C LEU A 42 5.41 -33.27 12.09
N PRO A 43 5.39 -34.17 13.09
CA PRO A 43 5.81 -33.81 14.44
C PRO A 43 7.27 -33.35 14.41
N PRO A 44 7.66 -32.38 15.25
CA PRO A 44 9.03 -31.92 15.31
C PRO A 44 9.95 -33.11 15.61
N THR A 45 10.95 -33.31 14.74
CA THR A 45 12.00 -34.29 14.95
C THR A 45 12.66 -33.98 16.31
N PRO A 46 12.78 -34.94 17.24
CA PRO A 46 13.48 -34.72 18.49
C PRO A 46 14.94 -34.40 18.16
N THR A 47 15.31 -33.13 18.30
CA THR A 47 16.70 -32.69 18.17
C THR A 47 17.45 -33.25 19.37
N ALA A 48 18.44 -34.09 19.10
CA ALA A 48 19.32 -34.63 20.12
C ALA A 48 19.94 -33.48 20.92
N THR A 49 19.81 -33.55 22.24
CA THR A 49 20.50 -32.66 23.18
C THR A 49 22.00 -32.75 22.92
N PRO A 50 22.67 -31.66 22.50
CA PRO A 50 24.12 -31.68 22.34
C PRO A 50 24.78 -31.81 23.71
N GLU A 51 25.77 -32.70 23.77
CA GLU A 51 26.66 -32.90 24.90
C GLU A 51 27.39 -31.57 25.24
N PRO A 52 27.53 -31.20 26.53
CA PRO A 52 28.09 -29.90 26.91
C PRO A 52 29.55 -29.79 26.45
N THR A 53 29.77 -28.90 25.47
CA THR A 53 31.11 -28.50 25.04
C THR A 53 31.71 -27.59 26.13
N PRO A 54 32.99 -27.77 26.53
CA PRO A 54 33.65 -26.93 27.53
C PRO A 54 33.57 -25.45 27.14
N GLY A 55 33.12 -24.62 28.08
CA GLY A 55 32.79 -23.21 27.86
C GLY A 55 33.93 -22.40 27.25
N ALA A 56 33.65 -21.79 26.10
CA ALA A 56 34.46 -20.72 25.55
C ALA A 56 34.36 -19.51 26.49
N THR A 57 35.51 -19.00 26.91
CA THR A 57 35.62 -17.74 27.64
C THR A 57 34.99 -16.63 26.80
N THR A 58 33.89 -16.05 27.27
CA THR A 58 33.25 -14.88 26.66
C THR A 58 34.22 -13.71 26.73
N THR A 59 34.88 -13.43 25.62
CA THR A 59 35.49 -12.12 25.38
C THR A 59 34.35 -11.10 25.35
N PRO A 60 34.45 -9.96 26.05
CA PRO A 60 33.42 -8.92 25.99
C PRO A 60 33.14 -8.59 24.53
N ALA A 61 31.88 -8.68 24.11
CA ALA A 61 31.47 -8.19 22.80
C ALA A 61 31.85 -6.71 22.73
N MET A 62 32.63 -6.34 21.70
CA MET A 62 32.80 -4.94 21.36
C MET A 62 31.41 -4.31 21.19
N PRO A 63 31.21 -3.04 21.62
CA PRO A 63 30.03 -2.30 21.19
C PRO A 63 29.97 -2.37 19.65
N PRO A 64 28.78 -2.46 19.03
CA PRO A 64 28.69 -2.32 17.58
C PRO A 64 29.42 -1.02 17.23
N ALA A 65 30.41 -1.11 16.33
CA ALA A 65 31.07 0.08 15.83
C ALA A 65 29.95 0.99 15.32
N LEU A 66 29.91 2.24 15.76
CA LEU A 66 29.02 3.25 15.20
C LEU A 66 29.17 3.18 13.68
N GLU A 67 28.16 2.65 12.99
CA GLU A 67 28.18 2.60 11.54
C GLU A 67 28.27 4.04 11.05
N GLU A 68 29.32 4.35 10.30
CA GLU A 68 29.55 5.71 9.83
C GLU A 68 28.44 6.15 8.86
N ALA A 69 28.22 7.46 8.74
CA ALA A 69 27.26 8.07 7.82
C ALA A 69 27.73 8.00 6.35
N ARG A 70 28.01 6.79 5.87
CA ARG A 70 28.53 6.51 4.53
C ARG A 70 27.41 6.12 3.58
N VAL A 71 27.56 6.48 2.31
CA VAL A 71 26.75 5.89 1.24
C VAL A 71 27.21 4.44 1.03
N VAL A 72 26.30 3.49 1.20
CA VAL A 72 26.60 2.04 1.22
C VAL A 72 26.07 1.29 -0.01
N GLY A 73 25.46 1.97 -0.97
CA GLY A 73 24.82 1.36 -2.13
C GLY A 73 24.64 2.34 -3.29
N PRO A 74 23.95 1.92 -4.37
CA PRO A 74 23.73 2.76 -5.54
C PRO A 74 22.86 3.97 -5.19
N VAL A 75 23.20 5.12 -5.78
CA VAL A 75 22.38 6.33 -5.73
C VAL A 75 21.29 6.22 -6.78
N GLN A 76 20.07 6.53 -6.39
CA GLN A 76 18.90 6.56 -7.26
C GLN A 76 18.56 8.00 -7.63
N VAL A 77 17.97 8.16 -8.80
CA VAL A 77 17.65 9.46 -9.38
C VAL A 77 16.17 9.53 -9.67
N PHE A 78 15.53 10.63 -9.28
CA PHE A 78 14.09 10.86 -9.47
C PHE A 78 13.84 12.16 -10.24
N PRO A 79 12.73 12.29 -10.98
CA PRO A 79 11.79 11.23 -11.32
C PRO A 79 12.42 10.18 -12.26
N GLY A 80 12.37 8.90 -11.88
CA GLY A 80 13.05 7.79 -12.57
C GLY A 80 12.08 6.65 -12.91
N PRO A 81 12.55 5.59 -13.61
CA PRO A 81 13.95 5.27 -13.88
C PRO A 81 14.53 5.90 -15.16
N VAL A 82 13.70 6.55 -15.99
CA VAL A 82 14.13 7.25 -17.21
C VAL A 82 13.98 8.74 -16.99
N HIS A 83 14.95 9.54 -17.43
CA HIS A 83 14.94 10.99 -17.29
C HIS A 83 14.91 11.66 -18.66
N TYR A 84 14.20 12.77 -18.75
CA TYR A 84 14.08 13.55 -19.98
C TYR A 84 14.48 14.99 -19.70
N ALA A 85 14.95 15.69 -20.74
CA ALA A 85 15.20 17.12 -20.66
C ALA A 85 13.92 17.83 -20.21
N GLY A 86 14.06 18.73 -19.23
CA GLY A 86 12.96 19.44 -18.57
C GLY A 86 12.52 18.83 -17.24
N ASP A 87 13.04 17.67 -16.86
CA ASP A 87 12.82 17.14 -15.50
C ASP A 87 13.61 17.97 -14.47
N VAL A 88 13.11 18.02 -13.23
CA VAL A 88 13.85 18.53 -12.07
C VAL A 88 14.25 17.33 -11.22
N LEU A 89 15.55 17.06 -11.16
CA LEU A 89 16.08 15.84 -10.56
C LEU A 89 16.39 16.00 -9.07
N SER A 90 16.14 14.93 -8.33
CA SER A 90 16.60 14.69 -6.94
C SER A 90 17.27 13.33 -6.83
N PHE A 91 18.05 13.13 -5.75
CA PHE A 91 18.79 11.89 -5.52
C PHE A 91 18.45 11.26 -4.18
N GLU A 92 18.35 9.94 -4.16
CA GLU A 92 18.29 9.13 -2.94
C GLU A 92 19.53 8.24 -2.82
N ALA A 93 20.16 8.20 -1.65
CA ALA A 93 21.28 7.31 -1.35
C ALA A 93 21.05 6.50 -0.07
N PRO A 94 21.29 5.18 -0.07
CA PRO A 94 21.28 4.38 1.15
C PRO A 94 22.47 4.74 2.04
N LEU A 95 22.21 4.96 3.33
CA LEU A 95 23.22 5.29 4.33
C LEU A 95 23.54 4.10 5.25
N GLY A 96 24.72 4.10 5.84
CA GLY A 96 25.07 3.18 6.94
C GLY A 96 24.35 3.54 8.24
N SER A 97 24.25 4.84 8.57
CA SER A 97 23.56 5.31 9.78
C SER A 97 23.06 6.73 9.62
N VAL A 98 21.83 6.98 10.10
CA VAL A 98 21.26 8.33 10.24
C VAL A 98 21.85 9.05 11.45
N ASP A 99 22.00 8.35 12.58
CA ASP A 99 22.48 8.93 13.85
C ASP A 99 23.93 9.43 13.77
N ALA A 100 24.72 8.83 12.87
CA ALA A 100 26.08 9.26 12.62
C ALA A 100 26.18 10.47 11.66
N PHE A 101 25.06 10.89 11.05
CA PHE A 101 25.04 11.95 10.04
C PHE A 101 25.19 13.32 10.74
N PRO A 102 26.27 14.07 10.48
CA PRO A 102 26.62 15.22 11.31
C PRO A 102 25.69 16.41 11.09
N ARG A 103 25.34 16.73 9.83
CA ARG A 103 24.38 17.77 9.44
C ARG A 103 23.87 17.54 8.01
N GLU A 104 22.56 17.63 7.81
CA GLU A 104 21.86 17.48 6.53
C GLU A 104 22.25 18.55 5.50
N GLU A 105 22.46 19.78 5.97
CA GLU A 105 22.81 20.97 5.16
C GLU A 105 24.22 20.94 4.51
N ASP A 106 25.01 19.90 4.80
CA ASP A 106 26.39 19.76 4.31
C ASP A 106 26.51 18.80 3.11
N VAL A 107 25.41 18.40 2.47
CA VAL A 107 25.43 17.57 1.24
C VAL A 107 25.79 18.43 0.03
N LEU A 108 26.75 17.95 -0.78
CA LEU A 108 27.20 18.67 -1.97
C LEU A 108 27.04 17.79 -3.22
N VAL A 109 26.71 18.42 -4.34
CA VAL A 109 26.61 17.77 -5.66
C VAL A 109 27.45 18.52 -6.68
N ALA A 110 28.12 17.79 -7.57
CA ALA A 110 28.73 18.34 -8.78
C ALA A 110 28.26 17.56 -10.01
N ILE A 111 28.10 18.26 -11.14
CA ILE A 111 27.72 17.70 -12.44
C ILE A 111 28.89 17.93 -13.42
N ASP A 112 29.31 16.88 -14.14
CA ASP A 112 30.38 16.88 -15.14
C ASP A 112 31.72 17.46 -14.63
N GLY A 113 32.05 17.19 -13.37
CA GLY A 113 33.27 17.70 -12.74
C GLY A 113 33.27 19.22 -12.51
N GLY A 114 32.09 19.85 -12.55
CA GLY A 114 31.86 21.22 -12.09
C GLY A 114 32.14 21.39 -10.59
N PRO A 115 31.93 22.61 -10.05
CA PRO A 115 32.08 22.85 -8.62
C PRO A 115 31.07 22.02 -7.82
N LEU A 116 31.48 21.57 -6.64
CA LEU A 116 30.56 21.00 -5.64
C LEU A 116 29.71 22.13 -5.06
N GLU A 117 28.40 22.04 -5.26
CA GLU A 117 27.41 23.00 -4.78
C GLU A 117 26.55 22.38 -3.68
N PRO A 118 26.19 23.12 -2.63
CA PRO A 118 25.33 22.61 -1.57
C PRO A 118 23.91 22.39 -2.08
N VAL A 119 23.33 21.26 -1.67
CA VAL A 119 21.93 20.92 -1.92
C VAL A 119 21.23 20.69 -0.59
N GLN A 120 19.97 21.09 -0.50
CA GLN A 120 19.14 20.71 0.64
C GLN A 120 18.91 19.20 0.58
N ALA A 121 18.97 18.56 1.74
CA ALA A 121 18.77 17.14 1.89
C ALA A 121 18.17 16.84 3.24
N TRP A 122 17.63 15.63 3.38
CA TRP A 122 17.15 15.08 4.64
C TRP A 122 17.69 13.67 4.82
N VAL A 123 17.92 13.30 6.07
CA VAL A 123 18.18 11.91 6.44
C VAL A 123 17.04 11.38 7.29
N TRP A 124 16.63 10.16 7.00
CA TRP A 124 15.63 9.50 7.82
C TRP A 124 15.88 8.00 7.85
N ASN A 125 15.39 7.35 8.91
CA ASN A 125 15.43 5.90 8.99
C ASN A 125 14.12 5.36 8.41
N HIS A 126 14.14 5.02 7.12
CA HIS A 126 12.95 4.52 6.44
C HIS A 126 12.64 3.12 6.96
N VAL A 127 11.41 2.90 7.42
CA VAL A 127 10.98 1.61 7.98
C VAL A 127 11.30 0.43 7.05
N LEU A 128 11.13 0.61 5.73
CA LEU A 128 11.36 -0.45 4.74
C LEU A 128 12.75 -0.48 4.12
N LEU A 129 13.42 0.68 4.09
CA LEU A 129 14.62 0.89 3.28
C LEU A 129 15.87 1.15 4.14
N GLY A 130 15.71 1.23 5.47
CA GLY A 130 16.75 1.61 6.42
C GLY A 130 17.13 3.08 6.33
N PRO A 131 18.32 3.45 6.82
CA PRO A 131 18.87 4.80 6.73
C PRO A 131 18.95 5.30 5.28
N ARG A 132 18.36 6.47 5.02
CA ARG A 132 18.34 7.10 3.69
C ARG A 132 18.79 8.54 3.78
N LEU A 133 19.43 8.99 2.72
CA LEU A 133 19.62 10.39 2.36
C LEU A 133 18.75 10.67 1.14
N LEU A 134 18.05 11.79 1.14
CA LEU A 134 17.35 12.30 -0.03
C LEU A 134 17.65 13.78 -0.20
N THR A 135 17.93 14.22 -1.43
CA THR A 135 18.03 15.65 -1.76
C THR A 135 16.66 16.23 -2.12
N GLU A 136 16.45 17.51 -1.85
CA GLU A 136 15.40 18.27 -2.53
C GLU A 136 15.59 18.20 -4.06
N PRO A 137 14.52 18.34 -4.86
CA PRO A 137 14.67 18.57 -6.30
C PRO A 137 15.50 19.82 -6.55
N PHE A 138 16.63 19.69 -7.26
CA PHE A 138 17.58 20.80 -7.44
C PHE A 138 18.12 20.95 -8.87
N TRP A 139 18.17 19.87 -9.66
CA TRP A 139 18.78 19.90 -10.99
C TRP A 139 17.72 19.92 -12.10
N ASN A 140 17.48 21.11 -12.67
CA ASN A 140 16.62 21.26 -13.84
C ASN A 140 17.39 20.92 -15.14
N THR A 141 16.96 19.88 -15.84
CA THR A 141 17.62 19.36 -17.07
C THR A 141 17.09 19.99 -18.36
N SER A 142 16.39 21.13 -18.28
CA SER A 142 15.80 21.81 -19.44
C SER A 142 16.84 22.14 -20.51
N GLY A 143 16.66 21.59 -21.72
CA GLY A 143 17.58 21.81 -22.83
C GLY A 143 18.93 21.07 -22.72
N GLU A 144 19.03 20.14 -21.78
CA GLU A 144 20.27 19.42 -21.44
C GLU A 144 20.13 17.89 -21.65
N PRO A 145 19.84 17.39 -22.88
CA PRO A 145 19.91 15.95 -23.13
C PRO A 145 21.38 15.51 -23.21
N GLY A 146 21.71 14.37 -22.62
CA GLY A 146 23.06 13.85 -22.59
C GLY A 146 23.29 12.78 -21.53
N THR A 147 24.55 12.39 -21.36
CA THR A 147 25.00 11.56 -20.24
C THR A 147 25.93 12.41 -19.40
N TYR A 148 25.62 12.52 -18.12
CA TYR A 148 26.28 13.38 -17.16
C TYR A 148 26.94 12.54 -16.07
N LEU A 149 28.18 12.87 -15.71
CA LEU A 149 28.83 12.28 -14.54
C LEU A 149 28.49 13.13 -13.32
N VAL A 150 27.75 12.55 -12.37
CA VAL A 150 27.36 13.22 -11.13
C VAL A 150 28.25 12.74 -9.99
N THR A 151 28.69 13.69 -9.16
CA THR A 151 29.40 13.42 -7.90
C THR A 151 28.53 13.86 -6.73
N LEU A 152 28.08 12.91 -5.92
CA LEU A 152 27.45 13.16 -4.62
C LEU A 152 28.52 13.10 -3.52
N SER A 153 28.70 14.18 -2.78
CA SER A 153 29.63 14.26 -1.66
C SER A 153 28.83 14.38 -0.36
N VAL A 154 29.00 13.44 0.56
CA VAL A 154 28.32 13.42 1.86
C VAL A 154 29.32 13.51 3.01
N PRO A 155 28.99 14.19 4.13
CA PRO A 155 29.82 14.17 5.32
C PRO A 155 29.66 12.83 6.05
N ILE A 156 30.78 12.19 6.43
CA ILE A 156 30.75 10.87 7.08
C ILE A 156 30.96 10.92 8.60
N ASN A 157 31.39 12.07 9.12
CA ASN A 157 31.60 12.29 10.55
C ASN A 157 31.61 13.79 10.92
N ALA A 158 31.55 14.07 12.22
CA ALA A 158 31.59 15.42 12.76
C ALA A 158 32.94 16.15 12.57
N ALA A 159 34.01 15.45 12.17
CA ALA A 159 35.30 16.08 11.85
C ALA A 159 35.31 16.72 10.45
N GLY A 160 34.25 16.49 9.65
CA GLY A 160 34.10 17.04 8.31
C GLY A 160 34.73 16.20 7.22
N ASP A 161 35.11 14.95 7.51
CA ASP A 161 35.52 14.01 6.46
C ASP A 161 34.34 13.73 5.54
N ARG A 162 34.63 13.48 4.25
CA ARG A 162 33.60 13.30 3.21
C ARG A 162 33.82 12.03 2.42
N GLN A 163 32.72 11.42 1.99
CA GLN A 163 32.70 10.38 0.97
C GLN A 163 32.13 10.97 -0.32
N GLU A 164 32.84 10.79 -1.42
CA GLU A 164 32.35 11.10 -2.76
C GLU A 164 31.93 9.80 -3.45
N THR A 165 30.71 9.81 -4.00
CA THR A 165 30.14 8.74 -4.80
C THR A 165 29.85 9.29 -6.18
N THR A 166 30.31 8.61 -7.22
CA THR A 166 30.09 9.03 -8.62
C THR A 166 29.18 8.05 -9.34
N PHE A 167 28.29 8.58 -10.18
CA PHE A 167 27.34 7.79 -10.97
C PHE A 167 26.93 8.56 -12.23
N ASP A 168 26.52 7.82 -13.26
CA ASP A 168 26.06 8.41 -14.53
C ASP A 168 24.56 8.69 -14.48
N VAL A 169 24.15 9.84 -15.01
CA VAL A 169 22.74 10.20 -15.23
C VAL A 169 22.52 10.41 -16.72
N VAL A 170 21.60 9.64 -17.29
CA VAL A 170 21.21 9.76 -18.70
C VAL A 170 19.93 10.58 -18.79
N VAL A 171 20.00 11.71 -19.49
CA VAL A 171 18.87 12.58 -19.79
C VAL A 171 18.56 12.47 -21.27
N LEU A 172 17.38 11.93 -21.61
CA LEU A 172 16.91 11.80 -22.97
C LEU A 172 16.34 13.12 -23.51
N PRO A 173 16.28 13.30 -24.84
CA PRO A 173 15.59 14.44 -25.43
C PRO A 173 14.13 14.55 -24.99
N GLU A 174 13.65 15.78 -24.76
CA GLU A 174 12.25 16.06 -24.39
C GLU A 174 11.24 15.44 -25.37
N ALA A 175 11.58 15.39 -26.66
CA ALA A 175 10.74 14.79 -27.70
C ALA A 175 10.57 13.27 -27.59
N GLU A 176 11.38 12.59 -26.78
CA GLU A 176 11.26 11.15 -26.50
C GLU A 176 10.40 10.86 -25.25
N ARG A 177 9.95 11.90 -24.54
CA ARG A 177 9.05 11.76 -23.39
C ARG A 177 7.75 11.05 -23.81
N PRO A 178 7.18 10.15 -22.99
CA PRO A 178 5.89 9.53 -23.32
C PRO A 178 4.79 10.58 -23.54
N LEU A 179 3.88 10.33 -24.49
CA LEU A 179 2.80 11.27 -24.82
C LEU A 179 1.91 11.55 -23.61
N GLN A 180 1.69 10.55 -22.75
CA GLN A 180 0.95 10.73 -21.51
C GLN A 180 1.59 11.80 -20.61
N GLU A 181 2.91 11.75 -20.43
CA GLU A 181 3.62 12.75 -19.61
C GLU A 181 3.66 14.13 -20.27
N GLN A 182 3.82 14.19 -21.60
CA GLN A 182 3.81 15.46 -22.34
C GLN A 182 2.45 16.19 -22.22
N ALA A 183 1.36 15.43 -22.12
CA ALA A 183 0.01 15.95 -22.01
C ALA A 183 -0.48 16.11 -20.56
N ALA A 184 0.33 15.69 -19.57
CA ALA A 184 -0.07 15.71 -18.17
C ALA A 184 -0.15 17.15 -17.64
N GLU A 185 -1.33 17.50 -17.14
CA GLU A 185 -1.59 18.77 -16.45
C GLU A 185 -2.47 18.52 -15.23
N TRP A 186 -2.26 19.31 -14.17
CA TRP A 186 -3.09 19.24 -12.97
C TRP A 186 -4.49 19.79 -13.25
N ILE A 187 -5.50 18.99 -12.97
CA ILE A 187 -6.91 19.33 -13.05
C ILE A 187 -7.50 19.28 -11.64
N ILE A 188 -8.34 20.27 -11.33
CA ILE A 188 -9.07 20.36 -10.07
C ILE A 188 -10.55 20.21 -10.34
N ARG A 189 -11.20 19.30 -9.62
CA ARG A 189 -12.65 19.13 -9.59
C ARG A 189 -13.16 19.26 -8.16
N ARG A 190 -14.24 20.00 -7.98
CA ARG A 190 -14.89 20.17 -6.68
C ARG A 190 -16.22 19.43 -6.65
N THR A 191 -16.47 18.79 -5.52
CA THR A 191 -17.74 18.12 -5.18
C THR A 191 -18.30 18.75 -3.90
N ASP A 192 -19.32 18.12 -3.28
CA ASP A 192 -19.89 18.62 -2.04
C ASP A 192 -18.93 18.41 -0.86
N CYS A 193 -18.22 17.27 -0.79
CA CYS A 193 -17.23 17.03 0.26
C CYS A 193 -15.83 17.56 -0.07
N CYS A 194 -15.46 17.63 -1.35
CA CYS A 194 -14.07 17.42 -1.69
C CYS A 194 -13.53 18.29 -2.82
N GLU A 195 -12.21 18.48 -2.83
CA GLU A 195 -11.44 19.05 -3.93
C GLU A 195 -10.49 17.97 -4.47
N LEU A 196 -10.91 17.30 -5.54
CA LEU A 196 -10.13 16.27 -6.22
C LEU A 196 -9.13 16.92 -7.18
N ARG A 197 -7.84 16.62 -6.98
CA ARG A 197 -6.70 17.07 -7.78
C ARG A 197 -6.13 15.85 -8.49
N TYR A 198 -6.09 15.86 -9.81
CA TYR A 198 -5.66 14.71 -10.60
C TYR A 198 -4.97 15.18 -11.88
N LEU A 199 -4.30 14.28 -12.59
CA LEU A 199 -3.56 14.61 -13.80
C LEU A 199 -4.33 14.20 -15.05
N ALA A 200 -4.34 15.06 -16.07
CA ALA A 200 -4.92 14.75 -17.37
C ALA A 200 -4.30 13.50 -18.00
N GLY A 201 -5.09 12.74 -18.77
CA GLY A 201 -4.59 11.55 -19.48
C GLY A 201 -4.24 10.36 -18.58
N THR A 202 -4.66 10.36 -17.31
CA THR A 202 -4.46 9.26 -16.36
C THR A 202 -5.73 8.45 -16.14
N ALA A 203 -5.62 7.32 -15.42
CA ALA A 203 -6.77 6.54 -14.96
C ALA A 203 -7.76 7.40 -14.16
N ALA A 204 -7.26 8.27 -13.27
CA ALA A 204 -8.10 9.16 -12.47
C ALA A 204 -8.88 10.16 -13.34
N ALA A 205 -8.25 10.70 -14.40
CA ALA A 205 -8.94 11.59 -15.33
C ALA A 205 -10.06 10.88 -16.12
N ARG A 206 -9.84 9.64 -16.53
CA ARG A 206 -10.85 8.81 -17.21
C ARG A 206 -12.05 8.54 -16.31
N ASP A 207 -11.79 8.24 -15.03
CA ASP A 207 -12.79 7.75 -14.09
C ASP A 207 -13.34 8.86 -13.15
N ILE A 208 -12.98 10.12 -13.38
CA ILE A 208 -13.23 11.21 -12.42
C ILE A 208 -14.69 11.37 -12.00
N GLU A 209 -15.64 11.08 -12.89
CA GLU A 209 -17.08 11.16 -12.56
C GLU A 209 -17.44 10.16 -11.46
N ILE A 210 -17.02 8.90 -11.58
CA ILE A 210 -17.30 7.88 -10.55
C ILE A 210 -16.48 8.14 -9.29
N LEU A 211 -15.22 8.58 -9.42
CA LEU A 211 -14.37 8.90 -8.26
C LEU A 211 -14.92 10.08 -7.45
N SER A 212 -15.55 11.06 -8.11
CA SER A 212 -16.25 12.16 -7.45
C SER A 212 -17.39 11.66 -6.57
N GLU A 213 -18.24 10.78 -7.11
CA GLU A 213 -19.36 10.20 -6.37
C GLU A 213 -18.86 9.36 -5.19
N ARG A 214 -17.78 8.59 -5.38
CA ARG A 214 -17.18 7.76 -4.33
C ARG A 214 -16.53 8.58 -3.22
N ALA A 215 -15.88 9.69 -3.54
CA ALA A 215 -15.34 10.59 -2.52
C ALA A 215 -16.44 11.19 -1.64
N ASP A 216 -17.55 11.65 -2.24
CA ASP A 216 -18.71 12.16 -1.49
C ASP A 216 -19.33 11.05 -0.61
N GLN A 217 -19.43 9.82 -1.13
CA GLN A 217 -19.93 8.66 -0.38
C GLN A 217 -19.02 8.28 0.79
N ALA A 218 -17.70 8.29 0.60
CA ALA A 218 -16.73 7.99 1.65
C ALA A 218 -16.82 8.99 2.80
N ALA A 219 -16.93 10.29 2.51
CA ALA A 219 -17.11 11.32 3.54
C ALA A 219 -18.41 11.11 4.34
N LEU A 220 -19.53 10.86 3.65
CA LEU A 220 -20.82 10.60 4.31
C LEU A 220 -20.82 9.32 5.15
N TYR A 221 -20.15 8.27 4.66
CA TYR A 221 -19.97 7.02 5.39
C TYR A 221 -19.22 7.27 6.71
N VAL A 222 -18.11 7.99 6.64
CA VAL A 222 -17.30 8.33 7.82
C VAL A 222 -18.10 9.18 8.83
N GLU A 223 -18.87 10.17 8.37
CA GLU A 223 -19.76 10.96 9.24
C GLU A 223 -20.81 10.10 9.96
N ASP A 224 -21.45 9.16 9.25
CA ASP A 224 -22.46 8.27 9.82
C ASP A 224 -21.85 7.33 10.88
N ARG A 225 -20.66 6.79 10.61
CA ARG A 225 -19.97 5.87 11.53
C ARG A 225 -19.41 6.59 12.76
N LEU A 226 -18.89 7.81 12.59
CA LEU A 226 -18.36 8.62 13.69
C LEU A 226 -19.47 9.27 14.52
N GLY A 227 -20.63 9.54 13.92
CA GLY A 227 -21.75 10.20 14.59
C GLY A 227 -21.64 11.73 14.67
N TYR A 228 -20.74 12.34 13.88
CA TYR A 228 -20.58 13.79 13.77
C TYR A 228 -20.17 14.21 12.35
N THR A 229 -20.41 15.47 12.02
CA THR A 229 -20.11 16.05 10.70
C THR A 229 -18.63 16.39 10.57
N VAL A 230 -18.03 16.06 9.42
CA VAL A 230 -16.64 16.39 9.11
C VAL A 230 -16.49 17.91 8.96
N GLU A 231 -15.55 18.49 9.71
CA GLU A 231 -15.22 19.91 9.60
C GLU A 231 -14.13 20.15 8.53
N ASN A 232 -13.90 21.43 8.20
CA ASN A 232 -12.85 21.87 7.27
C ASN A 232 -12.98 21.38 5.80
N LEU A 233 -14.22 21.24 5.32
CA LEU A 233 -14.49 20.96 3.91
C LEU A 233 -14.19 22.17 3.01
N PRO A 234 -13.85 21.96 1.72
CA PRO A 234 -13.69 20.65 1.08
C PRO A 234 -12.39 19.93 1.47
N ILE A 235 -12.43 18.60 1.56
CA ILE A 235 -11.24 17.76 1.77
C ILE A 235 -10.37 17.83 0.51
N PRO A 236 -9.11 18.31 0.58
CA PRO A 236 -8.21 18.25 -0.56
C PRO A 236 -7.74 16.81 -0.76
N ILE A 237 -7.95 16.26 -1.96
CA ILE A 237 -7.56 14.87 -2.28
C ILE A 237 -6.76 14.90 -3.58
N ALA A 238 -5.53 14.41 -3.56
CA ALA A 238 -4.70 14.21 -4.73
C ALA A 238 -4.77 12.76 -5.21
N LEU A 239 -5.25 12.54 -6.43
CA LEU A 239 -5.26 11.25 -7.11
C LEU A 239 -4.05 11.18 -8.04
N ILE A 240 -3.07 10.35 -7.70
CA ILE A 240 -1.79 10.25 -8.42
C ILE A 240 -1.75 8.98 -9.27
N ASP A 241 -1.15 9.06 -10.46
CA ASP A 241 -0.97 7.93 -11.38
C ASP A 241 0.40 7.25 -11.16
N ASN A 242 0.81 7.14 -9.89
CA ASN A 242 2.02 6.47 -9.47
C ASN A 242 1.74 5.73 -8.16
N MET A 243 2.30 4.52 -8.00
CA MET A 243 2.11 3.76 -6.79
C MET A 243 3.06 4.23 -5.70
N TRP A 244 2.51 4.63 -4.55
CA TRP A 244 3.31 5.02 -3.40
C TRP A 244 2.99 4.17 -2.17
N GLY A 245 4.00 3.42 -1.71
CA GLY A 245 3.86 2.52 -0.57
C GLY A 245 2.69 1.58 -0.73
N ASN A 246 1.74 1.66 0.20
CA ASN A 246 0.51 0.86 0.18
C ASN A 246 -0.68 1.57 -0.49
N GLY A 247 -0.49 2.69 -1.17
CA GLY A 247 -1.49 3.32 -2.05
C GLY A 247 -2.20 4.56 -1.51
N GLY A 248 -1.96 5.00 -0.27
CA GLY A 248 -2.58 6.22 0.27
C GLY A 248 -1.88 6.74 1.52
N TYR A 249 -2.03 8.04 1.78
CA TYR A 249 -1.62 8.69 3.02
C TYR A 249 -2.24 10.08 3.21
N ALA A 250 -2.46 10.45 4.47
CA ALA A 250 -2.82 11.80 4.88
C ALA A 250 -1.56 12.68 5.14
N ILE A 251 -1.64 13.93 4.71
CA ILE A 251 -0.66 14.99 4.97
C ILE A 251 -1.37 16.27 5.44
N ALA A 252 -0.58 17.24 5.91
CA ALA A 252 -1.12 18.49 6.43
C ALA A 252 -1.96 19.27 5.40
N ASP A 253 -1.70 19.12 4.10
CA ASP A 253 -2.39 19.82 3.01
C ASP A 253 -3.45 18.97 2.28
N GLY A 254 -3.76 17.76 2.77
CA GLY A 254 -4.81 16.92 2.19
C GLY A 254 -4.54 15.42 2.30
N LEU A 255 -5.26 14.67 1.49
CA LEU A 255 -5.07 13.23 1.28
C LEU A 255 -4.36 13.02 -0.05
N VAL A 256 -3.46 12.04 -0.13
CA VAL A 256 -2.84 11.58 -1.36
C VAL A 256 -3.16 10.11 -1.54
N VAL A 257 -3.72 9.77 -2.70
CA VAL A 257 -4.20 8.43 -3.01
C VAL A 257 -3.69 8.02 -4.39
N SER A 258 -3.03 6.87 -4.46
CA SER A 258 -2.65 6.23 -5.72
C SER A 258 -3.91 5.71 -6.41
N TYR A 259 -4.15 6.13 -7.64
CA TYR A 259 -5.22 5.60 -8.49
C TYR A 259 -4.63 5.30 -9.87
N ILE A 260 -4.21 4.04 -10.05
CA ILE A 260 -3.48 3.57 -11.22
C ILE A 260 -4.17 2.36 -11.82
N ASP A 261 -4.08 2.19 -13.14
CA ASP A 261 -4.66 1.02 -13.80
C ASP A 261 -3.94 -0.29 -13.44
N ARG A 262 -2.62 -0.22 -13.19
CA ARG A 262 -1.79 -1.35 -12.74
C ARG A 262 -1.60 -1.35 -11.22
N ASP A 263 -2.70 -1.35 -10.47
CA ASP A 263 -2.65 -1.34 -9.01
C ASP A 263 -2.23 -2.70 -8.43
N TYR A 264 -0.92 -2.87 -8.25
CA TYR A 264 -0.33 -4.07 -7.67
C TYR A 264 -0.41 -4.15 -6.14
N THR A 265 -1.09 -3.20 -5.47
CA THR A 265 -1.43 -3.31 -4.03
C THR A 265 -2.71 -4.10 -3.77
N GLY A 266 -3.40 -4.52 -4.84
CA GLY A 266 -4.62 -5.32 -4.75
C GLY A 266 -5.91 -4.52 -4.82
N LYS A 267 -5.84 -3.18 -4.91
CA LYS A 267 -7.01 -2.28 -4.86
C LYS A 267 -7.58 -1.91 -6.23
N HIS A 268 -7.52 -2.87 -7.15
CA HIS A 268 -7.86 -2.68 -8.55
C HIS A 268 -9.37 -2.53 -8.81
N ASP A 269 -10.22 -2.78 -7.82
CA ASP A 269 -11.66 -2.54 -7.90
C ASP A 269 -12.10 -1.26 -7.16
N LEU A 270 -13.27 -0.76 -7.55
CA LEU A 270 -13.82 0.48 -7.00
C LEU A 270 -14.23 0.35 -5.53
N GLU A 271 -14.49 -0.85 -5.03
CA GLU A 271 -14.92 -1.09 -3.65
C GLU A 271 -13.73 -0.93 -2.70
N THR A 272 -12.59 -1.49 -3.07
CA THR A 272 -11.34 -1.39 -2.33
C THR A 272 -10.77 0.02 -2.40
N PHE A 273 -10.91 0.71 -3.54
CA PHE A 273 -10.62 2.13 -3.62
C PHE A 273 -11.50 2.96 -2.68
N GLU A 274 -12.81 2.69 -2.65
CA GLU A 274 -13.75 3.39 -1.76
C GLU A 274 -13.38 3.16 -0.28
N MET A 275 -13.00 1.93 0.10
CA MET A 275 -12.50 1.60 1.44
C MET A 275 -11.24 2.41 1.81
N LEU A 276 -10.28 2.52 0.89
CA LEU A 276 -9.10 3.36 1.11
C LEU A 276 -9.48 4.83 1.30
N MET A 277 -10.39 5.36 0.48
CA MET A 277 -10.89 6.72 0.62
C MET A 277 -11.56 6.94 1.98
N GLN A 278 -12.34 5.96 2.45
CA GLN A 278 -12.95 6.01 3.78
C GLN A 278 -11.86 6.00 4.88
N HIS A 279 -10.83 5.17 4.76
CA HIS A 279 -9.71 5.10 5.73
C HIS A 279 -9.03 6.45 5.88
N GLU A 280 -8.64 7.06 4.76
CA GLU A 280 -7.98 8.37 4.76
C GLU A 280 -8.94 9.50 5.18
N ALA A 281 -10.24 9.37 4.89
CA ALA A 281 -11.25 10.31 5.36
C ALA A 281 -11.46 10.24 6.89
N VAL A 282 -11.28 9.07 7.53
CA VAL A 282 -11.28 8.97 9.01
C VAL A 282 -10.13 9.77 9.60
N HIS A 283 -8.93 9.69 9.01
CA HIS A 283 -7.78 10.50 9.45
C HIS A 283 -8.09 12.00 9.36
N TRP A 284 -8.71 12.44 8.27
CA TRP A 284 -9.14 13.83 8.14
C TRP A 284 -10.20 14.22 9.17
N ALA A 285 -11.22 13.37 9.36
CA ALA A 285 -12.34 13.62 10.26
C ALA A 285 -11.95 13.64 11.73
N THR A 286 -10.90 12.91 12.11
CA THR A 286 -10.48 12.74 13.51
C THR A 286 -9.26 13.58 13.88
N ARG A 287 -8.64 14.30 12.93
CA ARG A 287 -7.43 15.09 13.16
C ARG A 287 -7.58 16.15 14.26
N ASP A 288 -8.79 16.69 14.43
CA ASP A 288 -9.08 17.72 15.44
C ASP A 288 -9.55 17.11 16.77
N LEU A 289 -9.83 15.79 16.80
CA LEU A 289 -10.16 15.05 18.01
C LEU A 289 -8.94 14.60 18.80
N SER A 290 -7.78 14.55 18.17
CA SER A 290 -6.58 13.98 18.77
C SER A 290 -5.34 14.72 18.30
N ASN A 291 -4.69 15.44 19.22
CA ASN A 291 -3.33 15.94 18.99
C ASN A 291 -2.25 14.94 19.43
N GLU A 292 -2.58 14.00 20.32
CA GLU A 292 -1.60 13.18 21.05
C GLU A 292 -1.95 11.69 21.12
N THR A 293 -3.07 11.27 20.53
CA THR A 293 -3.47 9.87 20.57
C THR A 293 -2.41 9.01 19.88
N PRO A 294 -1.98 7.90 20.52
CA PRO A 294 -0.98 7.01 19.95
C PRO A 294 -1.38 6.54 18.54
N THR A 295 -0.39 6.45 17.63
CA THR A 295 -0.60 6.00 16.24
C THR A 295 -1.37 4.68 16.16
N MET A 296 -1.18 3.78 17.13
CA MET A 296 -1.95 2.53 17.22
C MET A 296 -3.45 2.80 17.19
N LEU A 297 -3.98 3.71 18.00
CA LEU A 297 -5.42 4.00 18.01
C LEU A 297 -5.85 4.82 16.78
N VAL A 298 -4.99 5.70 16.27
CA VAL A 298 -5.26 6.51 15.06
C VAL A 298 -5.48 5.61 13.85
N GLU A 299 -4.60 4.63 13.63
CA GLU A 299 -4.77 3.66 12.53
C GLU A 299 -5.87 2.63 12.87
N GLY A 300 -5.97 2.22 14.14
CA GLY A 300 -6.96 1.25 14.59
C GLY A 300 -8.41 1.72 14.37
N ILE A 301 -8.72 2.99 14.66
CA ILE A 301 -10.07 3.54 14.43
C ILE A 301 -10.38 3.64 12.93
N ALA A 302 -9.39 3.99 12.10
CA ALA A 302 -9.55 4.07 10.66
C ALA A 302 -9.91 2.71 10.06
N VAL A 303 -9.17 1.64 10.41
CA VAL A 303 -9.46 0.27 9.97
C VAL A 303 -10.77 -0.26 10.57
N TYR A 304 -11.07 0.06 11.82
CA TYR A 304 -12.32 -0.37 12.45
C TYR A 304 -13.56 0.24 11.78
N ILE A 305 -13.53 1.54 11.47
CA ILE A 305 -14.65 2.24 10.84
C ILE A 305 -14.88 1.75 9.42
N THR A 306 -13.80 1.50 8.67
CA THR A 306 -13.83 0.99 7.29
C THR A 306 -14.17 -0.50 7.20
N GLU A 307 -14.23 -1.19 8.34
CA GLU A 307 -14.53 -2.62 8.44
C GLU A 307 -13.51 -3.49 7.68
N GLY A 308 -12.27 -3.01 7.58
CA GLY A 308 -11.15 -3.70 6.97
C GLY A 308 -10.11 -2.74 6.38
N HIS A 309 -8.93 -3.26 6.05
CA HIS A 309 -7.82 -2.40 5.60
C HIS A 309 -7.66 -2.35 4.07
N TYR A 310 -7.74 -3.52 3.43
CA TYR A 310 -7.57 -3.69 1.98
C TYR A 310 -8.66 -4.53 1.33
N LYS A 311 -9.59 -5.00 2.14
CA LYS A 311 -10.82 -5.71 1.77
C LYS A 311 -11.72 -5.68 3.00
N PRO A 312 -13.03 -5.93 2.86
CA PRO A 312 -13.88 -6.19 4.02
C PRO A 312 -13.32 -7.35 4.84
N GLU A 313 -13.16 -7.13 6.14
CA GLU A 313 -12.46 -8.05 7.04
C GLU A 313 -13.29 -8.32 8.31
N PRO A 314 -13.40 -9.59 8.74
CA PRO A 314 -13.92 -9.91 10.07
C PRO A 314 -12.82 -9.59 11.11
N ILE A 315 -12.68 -8.31 11.44
CA ILE A 315 -11.58 -7.78 12.26
C ILE A 315 -11.38 -8.58 13.55
N PRO A 316 -12.41 -8.86 14.38
CA PRO A 316 -12.25 -9.66 15.59
C PRO A 316 -11.61 -11.04 15.35
N GLU A 317 -12.14 -11.79 14.38
CA GLU A 317 -11.68 -13.13 14.02
C GLU A 317 -10.26 -13.10 13.45
N ARG A 318 -9.91 -12.07 12.68
CA ARG A 318 -8.55 -11.86 12.18
C ARG A 318 -7.57 -11.52 13.29
N THR A 319 -7.96 -10.69 14.24
CA THR A 319 -7.11 -10.41 15.39
C THR A 319 -6.93 -11.65 16.27
N ALA A 320 -7.96 -12.48 16.43
CA ALA A 320 -7.84 -13.78 17.11
C ALA A 320 -6.88 -14.72 16.34
N ALA A 321 -6.93 -14.72 15.01
CA ALA A 321 -5.99 -15.47 14.17
C ALA A 321 -4.52 -15.04 14.37
N LEU A 322 -4.24 -13.76 14.67
CA LEU A 322 -2.89 -13.31 15.06
C LEU A 322 -2.42 -13.98 16.36
N VAL A 323 -3.31 -14.17 17.33
CA VAL A 323 -2.99 -14.89 18.58
C VAL A 323 -2.69 -16.36 18.29
N GLU A 324 -3.55 -17.03 17.52
CA GLU A 324 -3.39 -18.46 17.18
C GLU A 324 -2.11 -18.75 16.39
N THR A 325 -1.73 -17.85 15.49
CA THR A 325 -0.51 -17.96 14.67
C THR A 325 0.76 -17.49 15.41
N GLY A 326 0.63 -16.99 16.64
CA GLY A 326 1.75 -16.49 17.43
C GLY A 326 2.34 -15.18 16.91
N LEU A 327 1.55 -14.41 16.16
CA LEU A 327 1.91 -13.13 15.55
C LEU A 327 1.41 -11.92 16.37
N TYR A 328 0.59 -12.15 17.39
CA TYR A 328 0.13 -11.11 18.32
C TYR A 328 1.30 -10.38 19.00
N VAL A 329 1.24 -9.05 19.02
CA VAL A 329 2.23 -8.18 19.67
C VAL A 329 1.64 -7.65 20.98
N PRO A 330 2.34 -7.69 22.13
CA PRO A 330 1.82 -7.12 23.37
C PRO A 330 1.39 -5.65 23.21
N LEU A 331 0.25 -5.24 23.76
CA LEU A 331 -0.33 -3.91 23.50
C LEU A 331 0.63 -2.77 23.84
N ALA A 332 1.37 -2.88 24.95
CA ALA A 332 2.36 -1.88 25.33
C ALA A 332 3.50 -1.74 24.29
N ASP A 333 3.97 -2.86 23.74
CA ASP A 333 5.01 -2.87 22.72
C ASP A 333 4.48 -2.32 21.40
N LEU A 334 3.30 -2.79 20.96
CA LEU A 334 2.66 -2.30 19.74
C LEU A 334 2.39 -0.79 19.80
N THR A 335 1.99 -0.27 20.95
CA THR A 335 1.71 1.16 21.15
C THR A 335 2.97 2.03 21.07
N ASP A 336 4.07 1.55 21.66
CA ASP A 336 5.34 2.29 21.69
C ASP A 336 6.14 2.16 20.37
N ASN A 337 5.99 1.03 19.68
CA ASN A 337 6.80 0.66 18.51
C ASN A 337 5.96 0.38 17.25
N PHE A 338 4.75 0.96 17.15
CA PHE A 338 3.76 0.66 16.11
C PHE A 338 4.34 0.52 14.69
N ARG A 339 5.12 1.52 14.26
CA ARG A 339 5.71 1.57 12.90
C ARG A 339 6.87 0.60 12.68
N ALA A 340 7.42 0.00 13.74
CA ALA A 340 8.49 -0.98 13.67
C ALA A 340 7.97 -2.42 13.53
N HIS A 341 6.68 -2.65 13.83
CA HIS A 341 6.04 -3.94 13.60
C HIS A 341 5.55 -4.05 12.15
N GLN A 342 5.30 -5.29 11.73
CA GLN A 342 4.75 -5.57 10.40
C GLN A 342 3.37 -4.89 10.27
N HIS A 343 3.18 -4.16 9.18
CA HIS A 343 2.05 -3.25 8.98
C HIS A 343 0.68 -3.92 9.13
N GLU A 344 0.45 -5.08 8.52
CA GLU A 344 -0.86 -5.76 8.60
C GLU A 344 -1.14 -6.27 10.01
N ILE A 345 -0.14 -6.83 10.69
CA ILE A 345 -0.26 -7.25 12.09
C ILE A 345 -0.65 -6.04 12.96
N ALA A 346 0.08 -4.93 12.82
CA ALA A 346 -0.11 -3.75 13.65
C ALA A 346 -1.51 -3.12 13.46
N TYR A 347 -1.95 -2.97 12.21
CA TYR A 347 -3.23 -2.34 11.86
C TYR A 347 -4.42 -3.21 12.24
N VAL A 348 -4.41 -4.51 11.89
CA VAL A 348 -5.50 -5.44 12.24
C VAL A 348 -5.61 -5.61 13.76
N GLN A 349 -4.49 -5.70 14.48
CA GLN A 349 -4.54 -5.82 15.93
C GLN A 349 -5.04 -4.54 16.60
N ALA A 350 -4.63 -3.37 16.11
CA ALA A 350 -5.14 -2.09 16.60
C ALA A 350 -6.66 -1.96 16.37
N ALA A 351 -7.14 -2.35 15.20
CA ALA A 351 -8.57 -2.35 14.88
C ALA A 351 -9.35 -3.34 15.76
N GLY A 352 -8.78 -4.53 16.03
CA GLY A 352 -9.35 -5.51 16.95
C GLY A 352 -9.47 -4.98 18.38
N LEU A 353 -8.48 -4.20 18.83
CA LEU A 353 -8.56 -3.53 20.12
C LEU A 353 -9.69 -2.49 20.14
N VAL A 354 -9.85 -1.69 19.08
CA VAL A 354 -10.99 -0.76 18.97
C VAL A 354 -12.32 -1.52 18.98
N ALA A 355 -12.44 -2.61 18.23
CA ALA A 355 -13.63 -3.46 18.25
C ALA A 355 -13.96 -3.97 19.66
N TYR A 356 -12.97 -4.49 20.38
CA TYR A 356 -13.13 -4.94 21.76
C TYR A 356 -13.56 -3.80 22.70
N LEU A 357 -12.88 -2.64 22.64
CA LEU A 357 -13.18 -1.51 23.52
C LEU A 357 -14.60 -0.98 23.30
N THR A 358 -15.03 -0.91 22.03
CA THR A 358 -16.37 -0.45 21.67
C THR A 358 -17.46 -1.43 22.07
N GLU A 359 -17.20 -2.75 22.00
CA GLU A 359 -18.11 -3.78 22.48
C GLU A 359 -18.20 -3.81 24.02
N ALA A 360 -17.06 -3.75 24.70
CA ALA A 360 -16.97 -3.88 26.15
C ALA A 360 -17.43 -2.63 26.91
N TYR A 361 -17.13 -1.43 26.38
CA TYR A 361 -17.36 -0.16 27.07
C TYR A 361 -18.30 0.81 26.34
N GLY A 362 -18.60 0.55 25.06
CA GLY A 362 -19.47 1.38 24.24
C GLY A 362 -18.72 2.43 23.42
N TRP A 363 -19.30 2.80 22.27
CA TRP A 363 -18.73 3.77 21.32
C TRP A 363 -18.46 5.15 21.93
N ASP A 364 -19.41 5.70 22.69
CA ASP A 364 -19.27 7.04 23.30
C ASP A 364 -18.08 7.08 24.28
N ALA A 365 -17.91 6.03 25.10
CA ALA A 365 -16.80 5.94 26.04
C ALA A 365 -15.45 5.80 25.33
N PHE A 366 -15.43 5.10 24.18
CA PHE A 366 -14.25 5.03 23.33
C PHE A 366 -13.87 6.39 22.75
N LEU A 367 -14.83 7.15 22.20
CA LEU A 367 -14.56 8.49 21.69
C LEU A 367 -14.12 9.47 22.79
N GLU A 368 -14.70 9.40 23.99
CA GLU A 368 -14.25 10.18 25.15
C GLU A 368 -12.80 9.85 25.53
N MET A 369 -12.43 8.57 25.49
CA MET A 369 -11.05 8.12 25.72
C MET A 369 -10.10 8.62 24.64
N TYR A 370 -10.52 8.54 23.38
CA TYR A 370 -9.73 8.94 22.20
C TYR A 370 -9.35 10.43 22.19
N GLN A 371 -10.11 11.27 22.90
CA GLN A 371 -9.91 12.72 22.99
C GLN A 371 -9.07 13.17 24.21
N ILE A 372 -8.47 12.24 24.95
CA ILE A 372 -7.68 12.59 26.13
C ILE A 372 -6.32 13.18 25.73
N ASP A 373 -6.09 14.44 26.05
CA ASP A 373 -4.77 15.07 25.92
C ASP A 373 -3.87 14.73 27.13
N ASP A 374 -2.67 14.23 26.88
CA ASP A 374 -1.61 13.98 27.88
C ASP A 374 -0.19 13.96 27.23
N THR A 375 0.34 15.15 26.91
CA THR A 375 1.51 15.39 26.02
C THR A 375 2.83 14.76 26.47
N ASP A 376 2.95 14.48 27.77
CA ASP A 376 4.24 14.24 28.42
C ASP A 376 4.50 12.74 28.68
N LEU A 377 3.59 11.88 28.23
CA LEU A 377 3.65 10.44 28.46
C LEU A 377 4.20 9.70 27.25
N ARG A 378 4.92 8.60 27.51
CA ARG A 378 5.16 7.60 26.48
C ARG A 378 3.83 6.99 26.04
N ASN A 379 3.69 6.61 24.78
CA ASN A 379 2.40 6.17 24.23
C ASN A 379 1.70 5.07 25.05
N SER A 380 2.42 4.06 25.53
CA SER A 380 1.85 2.99 26.38
C SER A 380 1.40 3.50 27.76
N GLU A 381 2.06 4.51 28.31
CA GLU A 381 1.68 5.17 29.56
C GLU A 381 0.47 6.09 29.37
N TRP A 382 0.40 6.77 28.22
CA TRP A 382 -0.80 7.49 27.79
C TRP A 382 -1.98 6.53 27.74
N LEU A 383 -1.82 5.37 27.09
CA LEU A 383 -2.90 4.40 26.90
C LEU A 383 -3.41 3.82 28.22
N ASP A 384 -2.49 3.44 29.11
CA ASP A 384 -2.81 2.96 30.46
C ASP A 384 -3.57 4.02 31.30
N ASN A 385 -3.17 5.29 31.19
CA ASN A 385 -3.84 6.41 31.85
C ASN A 385 -5.22 6.68 31.24
N ALA A 386 -5.33 6.69 29.92
CA ALA A 386 -6.58 6.89 29.19
C ALA A 386 -7.60 5.80 29.55
N PHE A 387 -7.19 4.52 29.57
CA PHE A 387 -8.05 3.42 30.00
C PHE A 387 -8.50 3.54 31.46
N ARG A 388 -7.62 3.99 32.37
CA ARG A 388 -8.03 4.19 33.77
C ARG A 388 -9.05 5.30 33.92
N ARG A 389 -8.92 6.38 33.15
CA ARG A 389 -9.85 7.52 33.18
C ARG A 389 -11.20 7.15 32.59
N ALA A 390 -11.22 6.51 31.42
CA ALA A 390 -12.43 6.20 30.68
C ALA A 390 -13.16 4.95 31.21
N TYR A 391 -12.40 3.89 31.54
CA TYR A 391 -12.96 2.56 31.83
C TYR A 391 -12.73 2.08 33.27
N GLY A 392 -11.90 2.78 34.04
CA GLY A 392 -11.56 2.40 35.42
C GLY A 392 -10.60 1.22 35.54
N VAL A 393 -9.99 0.78 34.43
CA VAL A 393 -9.03 -0.34 34.36
C VAL A 393 -7.73 0.09 33.69
N GLY A 394 -6.62 -0.58 33.98
CA GLY A 394 -5.32 -0.29 33.34
C GLY A 394 -5.07 -1.12 32.09
N LEU A 395 -4.00 -0.80 31.37
CA LEU A 395 -3.60 -1.45 30.12
C LEU A 395 -3.44 -2.98 30.25
N GLU A 396 -2.80 -3.45 31.31
CA GLU A 396 -2.60 -4.89 31.54
C GLU A 396 -3.93 -5.66 31.72
N GLN A 397 -4.90 -5.03 32.38
CA GLN A 397 -6.23 -5.64 32.57
C GLN A 397 -7.01 -5.63 31.26
N VAL A 398 -6.97 -4.53 30.50
CA VAL A 398 -7.58 -4.45 29.17
C VAL A 398 -7.00 -5.51 28.24
N GLU A 399 -5.67 -5.68 28.21
CA GLU A 399 -5.02 -6.71 27.39
C GLU A 399 -5.42 -8.13 27.81
N THR A 400 -5.50 -8.39 29.11
CA THR A 400 -5.92 -9.70 29.63
C THR A 400 -7.35 -10.03 29.19
N ASP A 401 -8.27 -9.09 29.34
CA ASP A 401 -9.67 -9.29 28.99
C ASP A 401 -9.88 -9.33 27.46
N PHE A 402 -9.10 -8.54 26.72
CA PHE A 402 -9.07 -8.57 25.25
C PHE A 402 -8.63 -9.94 24.72
N LEU A 403 -7.54 -10.49 25.24
CA LEU A 403 -7.07 -11.84 24.86
C LEU A 403 -8.08 -12.93 25.24
N ALA A 404 -8.80 -12.76 26.35
CA ALA A 404 -9.87 -13.66 26.74
C ALA A 404 -11.06 -13.59 25.76
N TRP A 405 -11.46 -12.39 25.34
CA TRP A 405 -12.49 -12.17 24.34
C TRP A 405 -12.11 -12.79 22.98
N LEU A 406 -10.88 -12.57 22.51
CA LEU A 406 -10.38 -13.18 21.28
C LEU A 406 -10.38 -14.71 21.31
N ALA A 407 -10.10 -15.31 22.48
CA ALA A 407 -10.07 -16.77 22.63
C ALA A 407 -11.44 -17.45 22.52
N GLU A 408 -12.54 -16.68 22.54
CA GLU A 408 -13.91 -17.19 22.36
C GLU A 408 -14.37 -17.18 20.89
N LEU A 409 -13.62 -16.52 19.99
CA LEU A 409 -13.98 -16.38 18.59
C LEU A 409 -13.60 -17.62 17.77
N ASP A 410 -14.43 -17.95 16.76
CA ASP A 410 -14.09 -18.97 15.75
C ASP A 410 -13.33 -18.29 14.61
N THR A 411 -12.05 -18.59 14.49
CA THR A 411 -11.18 -17.96 13.49
C THR A 411 -11.37 -18.52 12.08
N GLY A 412 -12.03 -19.67 11.92
CA GLY A 412 -12.25 -20.30 10.61
C GLY A 412 -10.96 -20.38 9.77
N ASP A 413 -11.01 -19.80 8.55
CA ASP A 413 -9.86 -19.76 7.64
C ASP A 413 -8.93 -18.53 7.84
N GLN A 414 -9.25 -17.64 8.79
CA GLN A 414 -8.50 -16.40 9.01
C GLN A 414 -7.01 -16.61 9.34
N PRO A 415 -6.57 -17.68 10.04
CA PRO A 415 -5.14 -17.93 10.26
C PRO A 415 -4.35 -18.09 8.95
N LEU A 416 -4.90 -18.79 7.96
CA LEU A 416 -4.24 -18.96 6.67
C LEU A 416 -4.32 -17.67 5.85
N ASP A 417 -5.48 -17.03 5.79
CA ASP A 417 -5.67 -15.75 5.08
C ASP A 417 -4.72 -14.68 5.61
N MET A 418 -4.58 -14.55 6.93
CA MET A 418 -3.69 -13.56 7.55
C MET A 418 -2.23 -13.80 7.19
N ILE A 419 -1.76 -15.06 7.24
CA ILE A 419 -0.38 -15.41 6.85
C ILE A 419 -0.13 -15.04 5.38
N LEU A 420 -1.08 -15.35 4.49
CA LEU A 420 -0.94 -15.01 3.07
C LEU A 420 -1.02 -13.50 2.83
N THR A 421 -1.88 -12.78 3.56
CA THR A 421 -1.96 -11.31 3.51
C THR A 421 -0.64 -10.69 3.91
N ILE A 422 -0.06 -11.10 5.04
CA ILE A 422 1.26 -10.63 5.50
C ILE A 422 2.32 -10.91 4.42
N ASN A 423 2.39 -12.15 3.94
CA ASN A 423 3.36 -12.52 2.92
C ASN A 423 3.21 -11.69 1.64
N HIS A 424 1.96 -11.44 1.19
CA HIS A 424 1.69 -10.63 0.01
C HIS A 424 2.27 -9.22 0.14
N PHE A 425 1.98 -8.53 1.25
CA PHE A 425 2.50 -7.17 1.46
C PHE A 425 4.01 -7.13 1.71
N GLU A 426 4.60 -8.17 2.30
CA GLU A 426 6.07 -8.27 2.38
C GLU A 426 6.73 -8.47 1.00
N LEU A 427 6.10 -9.26 0.11
CA LEU A 427 6.53 -9.39 -1.28
C LEU A 427 6.48 -8.04 -2.00
N LEU A 428 5.35 -7.33 -1.87
CA LEU A 428 5.14 -6.01 -2.46
C LEU A 428 6.20 -5.00 -1.98
N ARG A 429 6.42 -4.90 -0.66
CA ARG A 429 7.42 -3.97 -0.10
C ARG A 429 8.83 -4.32 -0.52
N ARG A 430 9.14 -5.61 -0.65
CA ARG A 430 10.45 -6.04 -1.18
C ARG A 430 10.58 -5.71 -2.66
N TYR A 431 9.52 -5.88 -3.46
CA TYR A 431 9.50 -5.45 -4.86
C TYR A 431 9.80 -3.95 -4.95
N GLN A 432 9.05 -3.11 -4.22
CA GLN A 432 9.27 -1.66 -4.16
C GLN A 432 10.71 -1.32 -3.76
N ARG A 433 11.25 -1.96 -2.72
CA ARG A 433 12.63 -1.73 -2.27
C ARG A 433 13.68 -2.02 -3.35
N VAL A 434 13.48 -3.02 -4.19
CA VAL A 434 14.51 -3.53 -5.11
C VAL A 434 14.33 -3.00 -6.53
N ARG A 435 13.09 -2.72 -6.95
CA ARG A 435 12.73 -2.45 -8.36
C ARG A 435 12.06 -1.10 -8.58
N THR A 436 11.20 -0.67 -7.66
CA THR A 436 10.42 0.57 -7.76
C THR A 436 10.58 1.41 -6.48
N PRO A 437 11.80 1.88 -6.21
CA PRO A 437 12.13 2.50 -4.94
C PRO A 437 11.38 3.82 -4.74
N TYR A 438 11.20 4.17 -3.47
CA TYR A 438 10.37 5.28 -3.04
C TYR A 438 10.77 6.59 -3.71
N GLN A 439 9.81 7.18 -4.40
CA GLN A 439 9.97 8.49 -4.98
C GLN A 439 9.62 9.58 -3.97
N TYR A 440 10.46 10.62 -3.90
CA TYR A 440 10.07 11.86 -3.25
C TYR A 440 9.00 12.58 -4.06
N PHE A 441 7.94 12.99 -3.39
CA PHE A 441 6.95 13.90 -3.93
C PHE A 441 7.11 15.28 -3.29
N PRO A 442 7.24 16.35 -4.09
CA PRO A 442 7.05 17.69 -3.54
C PRO A 442 5.62 17.80 -2.97
N PRO A 443 5.38 18.73 -2.02
CA PRO A 443 4.03 19.04 -1.56
C PRO A 443 3.07 19.22 -2.74
N ILE A 444 1.86 18.64 -2.68
CA ILE A 444 0.93 18.65 -3.82
C ILE A 444 0.58 20.07 -4.24
N SER A 445 0.37 20.95 -3.26
CA SER A 445 0.10 22.37 -3.50
C SER A 445 1.22 23.05 -4.29
N GLU A 446 2.48 22.76 -3.95
CA GLU A 446 3.66 23.25 -4.67
C GLU A 446 3.75 22.64 -6.09
N ALA A 447 3.51 21.34 -6.20
CA ALA A 447 3.51 20.64 -7.49
C ALA A 447 2.50 21.24 -8.47
N ILE A 448 1.30 21.57 -7.99
CA ILE A 448 0.26 22.23 -8.78
C ILE A 448 0.69 23.64 -9.18
N GLU A 449 1.21 24.44 -8.24
CA GLU A 449 1.64 25.83 -8.51
C GLU A 449 2.76 25.89 -9.55
N GLN A 450 3.70 24.95 -9.50
CA GLN A 450 4.87 24.89 -10.37
C GLN A 450 4.63 24.06 -11.64
N GLY A 451 3.49 23.38 -11.78
CA GLY A 451 3.21 22.49 -12.91
C GLY A 451 4.09 21.24 -12.94
N ILE A 452 4.55 20.76 -11.79
CA ILE A 452 5.34 19.54 -11.66
C ILE A 452 4.39 18.34 -11.69
N THR A 453 4.47 17.51 -12.74
CA THR A 453 3.57 16.36 -12.95
C THR A 453 4.32 15.03 -12.92
N THR A 454 5.55 15.01 -13.43
CA THR A 454 6.33 13.79 -13.67
C THR A 454 6.44 12.84 -12.48
N PRO A 455 6.71 13.32 -11.23
CA PRO A 455 6.79 12.41 -10.10
C PRO A 455 5.50 11.62 -9.86
N PHE A 456 4.35 12.21 -10.19
CA PHE A 456 3.04 11.67 -9.86
C PHE A 456 2.47 10.74 -10.93
N ILE A 457 3.19 10.49 -12.03
CA ILE A 457 2.72 9.66 -13.16
C ILE A 457 3.76 8.65 -13.66
N ARG A 458 5.05 8.88 -13.40
CA ARG A 458 6.11 8.07 -13.99
C ARG A 458 6.24 6.75 -13.24
N GLN A 459 5.97 5.65 -13.94
CA GLN A 459 6.15 4.29 -13.47
C GLN A 459 7.21 3.54 -14.29
N THR A 460 7.65 2.38 -13.79
CA THR A 460 8.49 1.49 -14.58
C THR A 460 7.71 0.93 -15.78
N ALA A 461 8.37 0.89 -16.94
CA ALA A 461 7.86 0.25 -18.16
C ALA A 461 8.73 -0.96 -18.57
N VAL A 462 9.68 -1.36 -17.71
CA VAL A 462 10.56 -2.49 -17.94
C VAL A 462 9.72 -3.78 -17.91
N PRO A 463 9.74 -4.63 -18.96
CA PRO A 463 8.87 -5.81 -19.04
C PRO A 463 8.95 -6.75 -17.84
N GLU A 464 10.13 -6.92 -17.25
CA GLU A 464 10.33 -7.71 -16.04
C GLU A 464 9.56 -7.17 -14.84
N ASP A 465 9.59 -5.86 -14.64
CA ASP A 465 8.89 -5.21 -13.53
C ASP A 465 7.38 -5.26 -13.76
N VAL A 466 6.93 -4.97 -14.98
CA VAL A 466 5.53 -5.07 -15.41
C VAL A 466 4.99 -6.50 -15.19
N ALA A 467 5.79 -7.52 -15.50
CA ALA A 467 5.42 -8.92 -15.27
C ALA A 467 5.28 -9.25 -13.77
N ILE A 468 6.15 -8.71 -12.92
CA ILE A 468 6.07 -8.87 -11.46
C ILE A 468 4.82 -8.17 -10.92
N GLU A 469 4.57 -6.92 -11.32
CA GLU A 469 3.38 -6.15 -10.92
C GLU A 469 2.10 -6.86 -11.34
N ALA A 470 2.02 -7.38 -12.58
CA ALA A 470 0.87 -8.14 -13.03
C ALA A 470 0.66 -9.46 -12.25
N MET A 471 1.73 -10.15 -11.85
CA MET A 471 1.62 -11.31 -10.96
C MET A 471 1.16 -10.93 -9.55
N LEU A 472 1.60 -9.78 -9.02
CA LEU A 472 1.14 -9.25 -7.73
C LEU A 472 -0.37 -8.95 -7.78
N VAL A 473 -0.85 -8.28 -8.84
CA VAL A 473 -2.29 -8.05 -9.06
C VAL A 473 -3.07 -9.37 -9.01
N GLN A 474 -2.66 -10.38 -9.78
CA GLN A 474 -3.34 -11.67 -9.81
C GLN A 474 -3.29 -12.41 -8.47
N ALA A 475 -2.19 -12.27 -7.72
CA ALA A 475 -2.06 -12.87 -6.40
C ALA A 475 -2.95 -12.19 -5.36
N ALA A 476 -3.13 -10.87 -5.45
CA ALA A 476 -4.04 -10.12 -4.59
C ALA A 476 -5.50 -10.50 -4.87
N GLU A 477 -5.89 -10.62 -6.14
CA GLU A 477 -7.21 -11.11 -6.56
C GLU A 477 -7.48 -12.51 -6.03
N ALA A 478 -6.55 -13.45 -6.22
CA ALA A 478 -6.69 -14.81 -5.72
C ALA A 478 -6.84 -14.84 -4.19
N LEU A 479 -6.12 -13.97 -3.47
CA LEU A 479 -6.22 -13.86 -2.02
C LEU A 479 -7.57 -13.27 -1.59
N HIS A 480 -8.08 -12.27 -2.32
CA HIS A 480 -9.39 -11.70 -2.08
C HIS A 480 -10.51 -12.74 -2.27
N ASP A 481 -10.41 -13.55 -3.32
CA ASP A 481 -11.39 -14.60 -3.65
C ASP A 481 -11.28 -15.87 -2.77
N GLY A 482 -10.30 -15.93 -1.86
CA GLY A 482 -10.02 -17.11 -1.01
C GLY A 482 -9.35 -18.28 -1.76
N ASP A 483 -8.82 -18.05 -2.96
CA ASP A 483 -7.98 -19.00 -3.69
C ASP A 483 -6.53 -18.96 -3.15
N TYR A 484 -6.37 -19.54 -1.96
CA TYR A 484 -5.11 -19.59 -1.24
C TYR A 484 -4.03 -20.42 -1.96
N ASP A 485 -4.43 -21.43 -2.75
CA ASP A 485 -3.50 -22.26 -3.52
C ASP A 485 -2.86 -21.44 -4.65
N THR A 486 -3.65 -20.69 -5.41
CA THR A 486 -3.15 -19.79 -6.46
C THR A 486 -2.31 -18.67 -5.85
N THR A 487 -2.74 -18.09 -4.72
CA THR A 487 -1.99 -17.06 -3.99
C THR A 487 -0.60 -17.56 -3.61
N LEU A 488 -0.51 -18.69 -2.92
CA LEU A 488 0.75 -19.28 -2.49
C LEU A 488 1.66 -19.63 -3.68
N PHE A 489 1.06 -20.16 -4.75
CA PHE A 489 1.79 -20.49 -5.96
C PHE A 489 2.41 -19.24 -6.61
N LEU A 490 1.64 -18.16 -6.77
CA LEU A 490 2.13 -16.91 -7.34
C LEU A 490 3.16 -16.23 -6.44
N HIS A 491 2.95 -16.19 -5.12
CA HIS A 491 3.91 -15.65 -4.15
C HIS A 491 5.31 -16.23 -4.34
N LYS A 492 5.40 -17.56 -4.49
CA LYS A 492 6.69 -18.24 -4.72
C LYS A 492 7.36 -17.86 -6.04
N GLN A 493 6.58 -17.58 -7.08
CA GLN A 493 7.10 -17.19 -8.41
C GLN A 493 7.56 -15.73 -8.40
N ILE A 494 6.79 -14.86 -7.75
CA ILE A 494 7.13 -13.45 -7.53
C ILE A 494 8.42 -13.34 -6.72
N ASP A 495 8.54 -14.10 -5.63
CA ASP A 495 9.74 -14.18 -4.80
C ASP A 495 11.01 -14.49 -5.61
N ALA A 496 10.95 -15.53 -6.44
CA ALA A 496 12.05 -15.91 -7.33
C ALA A 496 12.37 -14.84 -8.39
N ALA A 497 11.35 -14.20 -8.95
CA ALA A 497 11.50 -13.14 -9.95
C ALA A 497 12.16 -11.88 -9.35
N ILE A 498 11.77 -11.47 -8.15
CA ILE A 498 12.36 -10.31 -7.46
C ILE A 498 13.83 -10.58 -7.14
N GLU A 499 14.13 -11.69 -6.46
CA GLU A 499 15.48 -11.95 -5.91
C GLU A 499 16.52 -12.32 -6.96
N ARG A 500 16.12 -13.07 -7.99
CA ARG A 500 17.06 -13.69 -8.94
C ARG A 500 16.83 -13.27 -10.39
N SER A 501 15.85 -12.40 -10.66
CA SER A 501 15.36 -12.15 -12.02
C SER A 501 15.02 -13.46 -12.74
N ASP A 502 14.51 -14.45 -12.01
CA ASP A 502 14.26 -15.80 -12.51
C ASP A 502 12.81 -15.94 -12.97
N PHE A 503 12.62 -15.82 -14.29
CA PHE A 503 11.34 -16.04 -14.97
C PHE A 503 11.30 -17.38 -15.70
N VAL A 504 12.09 -18.39 -15.29
CA VAL A 504 12.20 -19.65 -16.07
C VAL A 504 10.94 -20.52 -15.95
N LEU A 505 10.29 -20.48 -14.79
CA LEU A 505 9.16 -21.36 -14.49
C LEU A 505 7.83 -20.76 -14.93
N PHE A 506 6.85 -21.64 -15.18
CA PHE A 506 5.46 -21.22 -15.35
C PHE A 506 4.87 -20.87 -13.97
N PRO A 507 4.10 -19.76 -13.85
CA PRO A 507 3.61 -18.90 -14.91
C PRO A 507 4.50 -17.68 -15.19
N ALA A 508 5.53 -17.40 -14.39
CA ALA A 508 6.39 -16.21 -14.51
C ALA A 508 6.93 -15.99 -15.94
N ARG A 509 7.37 -17.06 -16.61
CA ARG A 509 7.81 -17.00 -18.02
C ARG A 509 6.76 -16.46 -18.98
N ALA A 510 5.49 -16.78 -18.73
CA ALA A 510 4.38 -16.39 -19.58
C ALA A 510 3.98 -14.94 -19.34
N TYR A 511 4.02 -14.48 -18.07
CA TYR A 511 3.86 -13.07 -17.74
C TYR A 511 4.93 -12.21 -18.40
N LEU A 512 6.21 -12.59 -18.31
CA LEU A 512 7.29 -11.87 -18.97
C LEU A 512 7.13 -11.84 -20.49
N ALA A 513 6.88 -13.00 -21.11
CA ALA A 513 6.69 -13.08 -22.56
C ALA A 513 5.49 -12.23 -23.04
N ALA A 514 4.41 -12.18 -22.25
CA ALA A 514 3.26 -11.32 -22.54
C ALA A 514 3.62 -9.83 -22.42
N ALA A 515 4.28 -9.43 -21.34
CA ALA A 515 4.75 -8.06 -21.13
C ALA A 515 5.67 -7.60 -22.27
N GLU A 516 6.67 -8.39 -22.63
CA GLU A 516 7.59 -8.09 -23.75
C GLU A 516 6.84 -7.94 -25.08
N SER A 517 5.93 -8.88 -25.39
CA SER A 517 5.18 -8.87 -26.65
C SER A 517 4.23 -7.67 -26.76
N LEU A 518 3.55 -7.31 -25.67
CA LEU A 518 2.65 -6.16 -25.63
C LEU A 518 3.41 -4.83 -25.72
N THR A 519 4.50 -4.68 -24.96
CA THR A 519 5.37 -3.50 -25.03
C THR A 519 5.95 -3.32 -26.43
N GLN A 520 6.45 -4.39 -27.06
CA GLN A 520 6.94 -4.34 -28.46
C GLN A 520 5.85 -3.95 -29.47
N SER A 521 4.58 -4.21 -29.14
CA SER A 521 3.41 -3.84 -29.95
C SER A 521 2.90 -2.42 -29.66
N GLY A 522 3.57 -1.66 -28.79
CA GLY A 522 3.24 -0.29 -28.43
C GLY A 522 2.07 -0.16 -27.44
N TYR A 523 1.81 -1.21 -26.66
CA TYR A 523 0.83 -1.19 -25.58
C TYR A 523 1.51 -0.94 -24.24
N VAL A 524 0.76 -0.30 -23.33
CA VAL A 524 1.11 -0.22 -21.90
C VAL A 524 0.25 -1.26 -21.18
N VAL A 525 0.90 -2.22 -20.56
CA VAL A 525 0.21 -3.33 -19.87
C VAL A 525 -0.32 -2.85 -18.54
N GLN A 526 -1.60 -3.12 -18.27
CA GLN A 526 -2.25 -2.81 -16.99
C GLN A 526 -2.52 -4.07 -16.17
N ARG A 527 -2.94 -5.15 -16.83
CA ARG A 527 -3.17 -6.45 -16.20
C ARG A 527 -2.82 -7.58 -17.16
N ILE A 528 -2.33 -8.69 -16.63
CA ILE A 528 -2.15 -9.94 -17.37
C ILE A 528 -2.81 -11.05 -16.55
N VAL A 529 -3.55 -11.93 -17.22
CA VAL A 529 -4.07 -13.16 -16.62
C VAL A 529 -3.55 -14.33 -17.45
N VAL A 530 -2.80 -15.23 -16.81
CA VAL A 530 -2.29 -16.46 -17.43
C VAL A 530 -3.03 -17.65 -16.85
N SER A 531 -3.75 -18.39 -17.70
CA SER A 531 -4.43 -19.62 -17.35
C SER A 531 -3.98 -20.78 -18.25
N GLU A 532 -4.50 -21.99 -18.03
CA GLU A 532 -4.16 -23.15 -18.87
C GLU A 532 -4.65 -22.95 -20.32
N GLY A 533 -3.72 -22.56 -21.19
CA GLY A 533 -3.96 -22.45 -22.64
C GLY A 533 -4.51 -21.11 -23.11
N GLU A 534 -4.71 -20.14 -22.21
CA GLU A 534 -5.14 -18.79 -22.56
C GLU A 534 -4.29 -17.75 -21.81
N THR A 535 -4.00 -16.64 -22.48
CA THR A 535 -3.41 -15.47 -21.86
C THR A 535 -4.22 -14.26 -22.27
N ARG A 536 -4.70 -13.51 -21.29
CA ARG A 536 -5.44 -12.28 -21.48
C ARG A 536 -4.64 -11.12 -20.94
N ALA A 537 -4.84 -9.95 -21.50
CA ALA A 537 -4.27 -8.72 -21.00
C ALA A 537 -5.27 -7.58 -21.09
N VAL A 538 -5.23 -6.70 -20.10
CA VAL A 538 -5.85 -5.36 -20.19
C VAL A 538 -4.72 -4.38 -20.42
N VAL A 539 -4.87 -3.55 -21.44
CA VAL A 539 -3.83 -2.62 -21.88
C VAL A 539 -4.38 -1.24 -22.20
N THR A 540 -3.52 -0.24 -22.17
CA THR A 540 -3.75 1.08 -22.76
C THR A 540 -2.73 1.33 -23.88
N ARG A 541 -2.82 2.49 -24.53
CA ARG A 541 -1.79 2.99 -25.47
C ARG A 541 -1.20 4.28 -24.91
N ASP A 542 0.04 4.59 -25.25
CA ASP A 542 0.67 5.84 -24.82
C ASP A 542 -0.17 7.05 -25.25
N GLY A 543 -0.57 7.88 -24.28
CA GLY A 543 -1.45 9.04 -24.46
C GLY A 543 -2.95 8.73 -24.61
N ASP A 544 -3.38 7.47 -24.52
CA ASP A 544 -4.79 7.07 -24.56
C ASP A 544 -5.12 6.19 -23.33
N PRO A 545 -5.82 6.75 -22.31
CA PRO A 545 -6.15 6.03 -21.09
C PRO A 545 -7.25 4.98 -21.27
N THR A 546 -7.77 4.77 -22.50
CA THR A 546 -8.81 3.79 -22.76
C THR A 546 -8.29 2.37 -22.58
N LEU A 547 -8.94 1.61 -21.68
CA LEU A 547 -8.64 0.21 -21.44
C LEU A 547 -9.15 -0.66 -22.60
N VAL A 548 -8.30 -1.58 -23.05
CA VAL A 548 -8.61 -2.57 -24.10
C VAL A 548 -8.27 -3.96 -23.59
N GLU A 549 -9.21 -4.89 -23.68
CA GLU A 549 -8.97 -6.31 -23.40
C GLU A 549 -8.46 -7.02 -24.66
N LEU A 550 -7.35 -7.74 -24.51
CA LEU A 550 -6.70 -8.53 -25.55
C LEU A 550 -6.58 -9.99 -25.11
N VAL A 551 -6.71 -10.90 -26.07
CA VAL A 551 -6.41 -12.33 -25.89
C VAL A 551 -5.26 -12.72 -26.81
N PHE A 552 -4.33 -13.50 -26.29
CA PHE A 552 -3.29 -14.10 -27.10
C PHE A 552 -3.82 -15.37 -27.79
N ALA A 553 -4.07 -15.30 -29.10
CA ALA A 553 -4.62 -16.38 -29.90
C ALA A 553 -3.85 -16.54 -31.21
N SER A 554 -3.51 -17.78 -31.57
CA SER A 554 -2.80 -18.09 -32.83
C SER A 554 -1.47 -17.34 -33.02
N GLY A 555 -0.81 -16.94 -31.93
CA GLY A 555 0.48 -16.24 -31.95
C GLY A 555 0.38 -14.71 -32.03
N GLU A 556 -0.82 -14.15 -31.95
CA GLU A 556 -1.06 -12.70 -32.02
C GLU A 556 -2.04 -12.25 -30.91
N TRP A 557 -1.96 -10.97 -30.53
CA TRP A 557 -2.94 -10.35 -29.63
C TRP A 557 -4.14 -9.85 -30.43
N VAL A 558 -5.34 -10.31 -30.04
CA VAL A 558 -6.60 -9.90 -30.66
C VAL A 558 -7.52 -9.23 -29.65
N THR A 559 -8.18 -8.14 -30.05
CA THR A 559 -9.20 -7.48 -29.24
C THR A 559 -10.42 -8.38 -29.11
N GLN A 560 -10.99 -8.49 -27.91
CA GLN A 560 -12.25 -9.19 -27.68
C GLN A 560 -13.46 -8.42 -28.20
#